data_AF-A0A7V2TU80-F1
#
_entry.id   AF-A0A7V2TU80-F1
#
_cell.length_a   1.000
_cell.length_b   1.000
_cell.length_c   1.000
_cell.angle_alpha   90.00
_cell.angle_beta   90.00
_cell.angle_gamma   90.00
#
_symmetry.space_group_name_H-M   'P 1'
#
loop_
_entity.id
_entity.type
_entity.pdbx_description
1 polymer ?
#
loop_
_entity_poly.entity_id
_entity_poly.type
_entity_poly.pdbx_seq_one_letter_code
_entity_poly.pdbx_strand_id
1 'polypeptide(L)'
;TCFQRPRRSPPGPFQPAGAGGNLVSPRPSRRPAVASEPMNENAPMLIDRISIHPSAYVFPNTFLAGTITIGPWSIQSDREVYYVMITLVVLCTLMLANLLRSKIGRAWIAIRDNDIAAEALGVNIVLYKLMAFFVAGFFGGIAGAFWVSSLAAVSPEHFHFGWSLWLVGVILIGGAGSIHGIIFGAMFMTLIPEGLKALIFLLTQNPFLVELMPFLPLLLEKFLFVKEAVFGLSIALFLIFEPNGLSYRWWQIKNYFNLWPFSY
;
A
#
# COMPACT_ATOMS: atom_id res chain seq x y z
N THR A 1 -38.18 -11.95 44.35
CA THR A 1 -39.24 -11.09 43.79
C THR A 1 -39.00 -10.97 42.28
N CYS A 2 -39.47 -11.90 41.43
CA CYS A 2 -40.83 -12.01 40.84
C CYS A 2 -41.30 -10.67 40.24
N PHE A 3 -41.71 -10.48 38.98
CA PHE A 3 -42.58 -11.30 38.10
C PHE A 3 -42.50 -10.73 36.64
N GLN A 4 -42.05 -11.49 35.63
CA GLN A 4 -42.77 -12.14 34.51
C GLN A 4 -43.49 -11.30 33.41
N ARG A 5 -43.18 -11.70 32.17
CA ARG A 5 -43.82 -11.39 30.86
C ARG A 5 -45.32 -11.74 30.81
N PRO A 6 -46.08 -11.24 29.81
CA PRO A 6 -47.18 -12.00 29.24
C PRO A 6 -46.77 -12.73 27.96
N ARG A 7 -47.11 -14.04 27.95
CA ARG A 7 -47.16 -14.94 26.79
C ARG A 7 -48.38 -14.59 25.92
N ARG A 8 -48.29 -14.85 24.62
CA ARG A 8 -49.43 -15.37 23.85
C ARG A 8 -49.02 -16.70 23.23
N SER A 9 -49.85 -17.71 23.45
CA SER A 9 -49.79 -19.08 22.95
C SER A 9 -51.20 -19.43 22.41
N PRO A 10 -51.37 -20.53 21.66
CA PRO A 10 -52.23 -20.64 20.48
C PRO A 10 -53.65 -21.16 20.78
N PRO A 11 -54.45 -21.43 19.74
CA PRO A 11 -55.35 -22.58 19.77
C PRO A 11 -55.15 -23.51 18.56
N GLY A 12 -54.72 -24.74 18.85
CA GLY A 12 -55.63 -25.89 18.91
C GLY A 12 -56.10 -26.57 17.62
N PRO A 13 -56.55 -27.84 17.73
CA PRO A 13 -56.29 -28.91 16.76
C PRO A 13 -57.53 -29.34 15.97
N PHE A 14 -57.36 -29.98 14.80
CA PHE A 14 -58.32 -30.98 14.34
C PHE A 14 -57.61 -32.17 13.69
N GLN A 15 -58.07 -33.33 14.14
CA GLN A 15 -57.58 -34.69 13.96
C GLN A 15 -58.51 -35.44 12.95
N PRO A 16 -58.41 -36.77 12.74
CA PRO A 16 -58.34 -37.37 11.41
C PRO A 16 -59.58 -38.21 11.01
N ALA A 17 -59.66 -38.62 9.74
CA ALA A 17 -60.45 -39.78 9.27
C ALA A 17 -59.76 -40.26 7.97
N GLY A 18 -59.20 -41.47 7.87
CA GLY A 18 -59.90 -42.75 7.84
C GLY A 18 -60.43 -42.96 6.41
N ALA A 19 -60.22 -44.05 5.68
CA ALA A 19 -59.63 -45.35 5.92
C ALA A 19 -59.38 -45.98 4.53
N GLY A 20 -58.42 -46.89 4.42
CA GLY A 20 -58.16 -47.63 3.18
C GLY A 20 -56.87 -48.42 3.29
N GLY A 21 -56.90 -49.47 4.10
CA GLY A 21 -55.75 -50.33 4.33
C GLY A 21 -55.30 -51.07 3.07
N ASN A 22 -54.00 -51.33 2.97
CA ASN A 22 -53.55 -52.71 3.09
C ASN A 22 -52.08 -52.80 3.50
N LEU A 23 -51.87 -53.67 4.48
CA LEU A 23 -50.60 -54.07 5.07
C LEU A 23 -49.74 -54.81 4.05
N VAL A 24 -48.49 -54.37 3.85
CA VAL A 24 -47.35 -55.26 3.60
C VAL A 24 -46.10 -54.67 4.29
N SER A 25 -45.61 -55.37 5.31
CA SER A 25 -44.30 -55.17 5.93
C SER A 25 -43.25 -56.13 5.32
N PRO A 26 -41.99 -56.13 5.79
CA PRO A 26 -40.83 -55.57 5.11
C PRO A 26 -39.99 -56.62 4.33
N ARG A 27 -39.27 -56.19 3.29
CA ARG A 27 -38.17 -57.01 2.71
C ARG A 27 -36.86 -56.23 2.64
N PRO A 28 -35.73 -56.92 2.83
CA PRO A 28 -34.45 -56.32 3.18
C PRO A 28 -33.77 -55.69 1.97
N SER A 29 -32.87 -54.74 2.29
CA SER A 29 -31.80 -54.19 1.46
C SER A 29 -31.44 -55.02 0.22
N ARG A 30 -31.77 -54.48 -0.96
CA ARG A 30 -31.01 -54.74 -2.18
C ARG A 30 -30.37 -53.43 -2.61
N ARG A 31 -29.15 -53.21 -2.10
CA ARG A 31 -28.19 -52.38 -2.82
C ARG A 31 -28.04 -53.02 -4.20
N PRO A 32 -28.22 -52.31 -5.33
CA PRO A 32 -27.71 -52.83 -6.59
C PRO A 32 -26.20 -52.99 -6.42
N ALA A 33 -25.73 -54.21 -6.69
CA ALA A 33 -24.32 -54.54 -6.69
C ALA A 33 -23.58 -53.55 -7.60
N VAL A 34 -22.65 -52.80 -7.01
CA VAL A 34 -21.60 -52.10 -7.77
C VAL A 34 -20.75 -53.21 -8.37
N ALA A 35 -21.06 -53.57 -9.60
CA ALA A 35 -20.17 -54.36 -10.42
C ALA A 35 -18.88 -53.54 -10.57
N SER A 36 -17.78 -54.09 -10.08
CA SER A 36 -16.44 -53.63 -10.38
C SER A 36 -16.21 -53.83 -11.88
N GLU A 37 -16.48 -52.78 -12.67
CA GLU A 37 -16.05 -52.74 -14.06
C GLU A 37 -14.51 -52.80 -14.09
N PRO A 38 -13.92 -53.69 -14.91
CA PRO A 38 -12.47 -53.76 -15.02
C PRO A 38 -11.94 -52.46 -15.62
N MET A 39 -10.84 -51.99 -15.02
CA MET A 39 -10.05 -50.85 -15.45
C MET A 39 -9.63 -51.02 -16.92
N ASN A 40 -10.42 -50.44 -17.83
CA ASN A 40 -10.06 -50.27 -19.23
C ASN A 40 -9.01 -49.16 -19.29
N GLU A 41 -7.77 -49.57 -19.58
CA GLU A 41 -6.57 -48.75 -19.72
C GLU A 41 -6.61 -47.76 -20.92
N ASN A 42 -7.70 -47.70 -21.69
CA ASN A 42 -7.78 -46.90 -22.92
C ASN A 42 -8.87 -45.81 -22.91
N ALA A 43 -9.20 -45.24 -21.75
CA ALA A 43 -10.15 -44.14 -21.65
C ALA A 43 -9.53 -42.79 -21.21
N PRO A 44 -8.62 -42.14 -21.97
CA PRO A 44 -8.26 -40.76 -21.69
C PRO A 44 -9.13 -39.82 -22.54
N MET A 45 -10.43 -39.76 -22.26
CA MET A 45 -11.27 -38.73 -22.90
C MET A 45 -12.60 -38.62 -22.16
N LEU A 46 -12.63 -37.99 -20.99
CA LEU A 46 -13.83 -37.32 -20.42
C LEU A 46 -13.54 -36.59 -19.09
N ILE A 47 -12.30 -36.62 -18.57
CA ILE A 47 -11.83 -35.77 -17.44
C ILE A 47 -10.83 -34.68 -17.90
N ASP A 48 -10.56 -34.56 -19.20
CA ASP A 48 -9.68 -33.54 -19.77
C ASP A 48 -10.45 -32.36 -20.41
N ARG A 49 -11.70 -32.11 -20.00
CA ARG A 49 -12.47 -30.89 -20.38
C ARG A 49 -12.46 -29.82 -19.29
N ILE A 50 -11.56 -29.97 -18.31
CA ILE A 50 -11.03 -28.87 -17.50
C ILE A 50 -9.50 -28.86 -17.67
N SER A 51 -8.98 -29.16 -18.87
CA SER A 51 -7.78 -28.45 -19.29
C SER A 51 -8.21 -27.00 -19.48
N ILE A 52 -8.02 -26.21 -18.43
CA ILE A 52 -7.79 -24.78 -18.55
C ILE A 52 -6.81 -24.67 -19.70
N HIS A 53 -7.25 -24.20 -20.87
CA HIS A 53 -6.35 -23.87 -21.95
C HIS A 53 -5.27 -22.94 -21.36
N PRO A 54 -4.00 -23.39 -21.20
CA PRO A 54 -2.96 -22.50 -20.67
C PRO A 54 -2.61 -21.40 -21.68
N SER A 55 -3.25 -21.42 -22.86
CA SER A 55 -2.98 -20.53 -23.98
C SER A 55 -4.10 -19.54 -24.32
N ALA A 56 -5.24 -19.56 -23.62
CA ALA A 56 -6.33 -18.58 -23.85
C ALA A 56 -6.32 -17.38 -22.89
N TYR A 57 -5.46 -17.41 -21.85
CA TYR A 57 -5.06 -16.25 -21.07
C TYR A 57 -3.59 -15.88 -21.34
N VAL A 58 -3.12 -16.07 -22.58
CA VAL A 58 -1.98 -15.26 -23.03
C VAL A 58 -2.56 -13.89 -23.31
N PHE A 59 -2.71 -13.13 -22.22
CA PHE A 59 -3.02 -11.72 -22.31
C PHE A 59 -2.03 -11.09 -23.28
N PRO A 60 -2.49 -10.38 -24.32
CA PRO A 60 -1.66 -9.97 -25.43
C PRO A 60 -0.64 -8.95 -24.94
N ASN A 61 0.56 -9.39 -24.56
CA ASN A 61 1.79 -8.60 -24.43
C ASN A 61 1.66 -7.23 -23.72
N THR A 62 0.64 -7.07 -22.86
CA THR A 62 0.30 -5.85 -22.11
C THR A 62 0.70 -5.95 -20.64
N PHE A 63 1.20 -7.12 -20.23
CA PHE A 63 1.70 -7.40 -18.88
C PHE A 63 3.23 -7.49 -18.83
N LEU A 64 3.92 -7.03 -19.89
CA LEU A 64 5.35 -6.77 -19.74
C LEU A 64 5.49 -5.61 -18.74
N ALA A 65 6.21 -5.87 -17.65
CA ALA A 65 6.57 -4.88 -16.64
C ALA A 65 7.04 -3.60 -17.35
N GLY A 66 6.42 -2.46 -17.04
CA GLY A 66 6.80 -1.16 -17.61
C GLY A 66 5.99 -0.69 -18.82
N THR A 67 4.97 -1.43 -19.29
CA THR A 67 4.07 -0.90 -20.34
C THR A 67 2.82 -0.22 -19.76
N ILE A 68 2.85 1.10 -19.61
CA ILE A 68 1.67 1.88 -19.23
C ILE A 68 0.91 2.25 -20.50
N THR A 69 -0.27 1.68 -20.71
CA THR A 69 -1.15 2.07 -21.81
C THR A 69 -2.14 3.14 -21.33
N ILE A 70 -2.05 4.34 -21.90
CA ILE A 70 -3.02 5.42 -21.65
C ILE A 70 -3.81 5.60 -22.95
N GLY A 71 -4.92 4.85 -23.07
CA GLY A 71 -5.68 4.80 -24.32
C GLY A 71 -4.85 4.22 -25.48
N PRO A 72 -4.75 4.89 -26.65
CA PRO A 72 -4.02 4.38 -27.81
C PRO A 72 -2.49 4.54 -27.73
N TRP A 73 -1.97 5.19 -26.69
CA TRP A 73 -0.54 5.42 -26.53
C TRP A 73 0.06 4.36 -25.59
N SER A 74 0.99 3.56 -26.09
CA SER A 74 1.74 2.60 -25.27
C SER A 74 3.09 3.20 -24.86
N ILE A 75 3.24 3.48 -23.57
CA ILE A 75 4.50 3.88 -22.98
C ILE A 75 5.24 2.60 -22.61
N GLN A 76 6.30 2.24 -23.33
CA GLN A 76 7.03 0.98 -23.13
C GLN A 76 8.43 1.19 -22.56
N SER A 77 8.95 2.42 -22.58
CA SER A 77 10.30 2.71 -22.11
C SER A 77 10.33 3.18 -20.65
N ASP A 78 11.25 2.65 -19.85
CA ASP A 78 11.51 3.10 -18.46
C ASP A 78 11.69 4.62 -18.37
N ARG A 79 12.31 5.22 -19.40
CA ARG A 79 12.51 6.67 -19.49
C ARG A 79 11.19 7.43 -19.63
N GLU A 80 10.25 6.91 -20.40
CA GLU A 80 8.95 7.53 -20.61
C GLU A 80 8.09 7.41 -19.33
N VAL A 81 8.11 6.26 -18.68
CA VAL A 81 7.47 6.06 -17.36
C VAL A 81 8.01 7.06 -16.33
N TYR A 82 9.32 7.30 -16.32
CA TYR A 82 9.94 8.30 -15.47
C TYR A 82 9.43 9.72 -15.75
N TYR A 83 9.30 10.12 -17.01
CA TYR A 83 8.75 11.44 -17.37
C TYR A 83 7.28 11.60 -16.98
N VAL A 84 6.48 10.54 -17.09
CA VAL A 84 5.10 10.53 -16.59
C VAL A 84 5.07 10.64 -15.06
N MET A 85 5.93 9.90 -14.37
CA MET A 85 6.02 9.97 -12.90
C MET A 85 6.36 11.38 -12.42
N ILE A 86 7.39 12.00 -13.00
CA ILE A 86 7.83 13.32 -12.53
C ILE A 86 6.81 14.40 -12.85
N THR A 87 6.14 14.35 -14.00
CA THR A 87 5.06 15.28 -14.34
C THR A 87 3.87 15.13 -13.38
N LEU A 88 3.49 13.89 -13.05
CA LEU A 88 2.45 13.58 -12.05
C LEU A 88 2.83 14.13 -10.67
N VAL A 89 4.06 13.91 -10.21
CA VAL A 89 4.56 14.39 -8.90
C VAL A 89 4.56 15.91 -8.85
N VAL A 90 5.05 16.58 -9.90
CA VAL A 90 5.05 18.05 -9.99
C VAL A 90 3.62 18.59 -9.96
N LEU A 91 2.72 18.00 -10.74
CA LEU A 91 1.31 18.40 -10.78
C LEU A 91 0.63 18.22 -9.42
N CYS A 92 0.81 17.07 -8.77
CA CYS A 92 0.27 16.82 -7.43
C CYS A 92 0.83 17.81 -6.39
N THR A 93 2.12 18.09 -6.46
CA THR A 93 2.79 19.04 -5.56
C THR A 93 2.23 20.46 -5.75
N LEU A 94 2.04 20.90 -6.99
CA LEU A 94 1.44 22.20 -7.32
C LEU A 94 -0.02 22.28 -6.86
N MET A 95 -0.81 21.23 -7.10
CA MET A 95 -2.19 21.15 -6.62
C MET A 95 -2.26 21.25 -5.09
N LEU A 96 -1.41 20.51 -4.38
CA LEU A 96 -1.35 20.54 -2.93
C LEU A 96 -0.89 21.91 -2.41
N ALA A 97 0.10 22.54 -3.05
CA ALA A 97 0.58 23.87 -2.70
C ALA A 97 -0.51 24.94 -2.89
N ASN A 98 -1.28 24.87 -3.97
CA ASN A 98 -2.41 25.76 -4.22
C ASN A 98 -3.55 25.52 -3.19
N LEU A 99 -3.82 24.26 -2.87
CA LEU A 99 -4.84 23.88 -1.89
C LEU A 99 -4.50 24.38 -0.48
N LEU A 100 -3.23 24.29 -0.07
CA LEU A 100 -2.77 24.80 1.22
C LEU A 100 -2.82 26.33 1.32
N ARG A 101 -2.70 27.04 0.19
CA ARG A 101 -2.90 28.50 0.12
C ARG A 101 -4.37 28.92 0.13
N SER A 102 -5.28 28.02 -0.18
CA SER A 102 -6.73 28.29 -0.22
C SER A 102 -7.34 28.48 1.19
N LYS A 103 -8.63 28.86 1.24
CA LYS A 103 -9.39 28.95 2.49
C LYS A 103 -9.41 27.63 3.27
N ILE A 104 -9.47 26.51 2.54
CA ILE A 104 -9.54 25.15 3.11
C ILE A 104 -8.22 24.82 3.82
N GLY A 105 -7.07 25.13 3.19
CA GLY A 105 -5.75 24.93 3.79
C GLY A 105 -5.55 25.69 5.10
N ARG A 106 -6.01 26.94 5.16
CA ARG A 106 -5.95 27.75 6.39
C ARG A 106 -6.83 27.19 7.50
N ALA A 107 -8.00 26.65 7.16
CA ALA A 107 -8.87 25.98 8.13
C ALA A 107 -8.21 24.72 8.73
N TRP A 108 -7.49 23.94 7.92
CA TRP A 108 -6.74 22.78 8.43
C TRP A 108 -5.61 23.15 9.39
N ILE A 109 -4.90 24.25 9.13
CA ILE A 109 -3.86 24.76 10.04
C ILE A 109 -4.49 25.15 11.38
N ALA A 110 -5.61 25.87 11.36
CA ALA A 110 -6.32 26.25 12.58
C ALA A 110 -6.77 25.03 13.41
N ILE A 111 -7.33 24.00 12.74
CA ILE A 111 -7.77 22.76 13.40
C ILE A 111 -6.58 21.96 13.97
N ARG A 112 -5.42 21.99 13.31
CA ARG A 112 -4.21 21.31 13.77
C ARG A 112 -3.66 21.96 15.05
N ASP A 113 -3.74 23.28 15.15
CA ASP A 113 -3.14 24.02 16.27
C ASP A 113 -4.01 23.93 17.54
N ASN A 114 -5.34 24.11 17.41
CA ASN A 114 -6.30 23.85 18.49
C ASN A 114 -7.72 23.69 17.92
N ASP A 115 -8.30 22.49 18.07
CA ASP A 115 -9.64 22.19 17.56
C ASP A 115 -10.75 22.91 18.35
N ILE A 116 -10.64 23.00 19.68
CA ILE A 116 -11.60 23.72 20.54
C ILE A 116 -11.65 25.21 20.15
N ALA A 117 -10.50 25.83 19.89
CA ALA A 117 -10.43 27.24 19.48
C ALA A 117 -11.03 27.45 18.07
N ALA A 118 -10.82 26.50 17.15
CA ALA A 118 -11.41 26.55 15.81
C ALA A 118 -12.94 26.43 15.86
N GLU A 119 -13.49 25.62 16.77
CA GLU A 119 -14.94 25.50 16.98
C GLU A 119 -15.56 26.81 17.44
N ALA A 120 -14.92 27.49 18.40
CA ALA A 120 -15.37 28.78 18.93
C ALA A 120 -15.42 29.89 17.87
N LEU A 121 -14.61 29.78 16.81
CA LEU A 121 -14.59 30.69 15.66
C LEU A 121 -15.61 30.32 14.56
N GLY A 122 -16.46 29.32 14.80
CA GLY A 122 -17.52 28.90 13.87
C GLY A 122 -17.05 28.01 12.72
N VAL A 123 -15.86 27.41 12.82
CA VAL A 123 -15.35 26.47 11.80
C VAL A 123 -15.97 25.08 12.02
N ASN A 124 -16.62 24.52 10.99
CA ASN A 124 -17.16 23.15 11.07
C ASN A 124 -16.04 22.09 11.01
N ILE A 125 -15.55 21.66 12.18
CA ILE A 125 -14.43 20.72 12.32
C ILE A 125 -14.68 19.41 11.57
N VAL A 126 -15.89 18.86 11.67
CA VAL A 126 -16.25 17.56 11.08
C VAL A 126 -16.09 17.59 9.56
N LEU A 127 -16.61 18.63 8.91
CA LEU A 127 -16.53 18.78 7.45
C LEU A 127 -15.08 18.94 6.99
N TYR A 128 -14.29 19.76 7.68
CA TYR A 128 -12.89 19.97 7.31
C TYR A 128 -12.01 18.73 7.55
N LYS A 129 -12.28 17.94 8.60
CA LYS A 129 -11.61 16.64 8.82
C LYS A 129 -11.96 15.62 7.74
N LEU A 130 -13.23 15.56 7.33
CA LEU A 130 -13.66 14.67 6.23
C LEU A 130 -13.02 15.06 4.89
N MET A 131 -12.94 16.36 4.61
CA MET A 131 -12.25 16.88 3.42
C MET A 131 -10.76 16.56 3.44
N ALA A 132 -10.10 16.66 4.61
CA ALA A 132 -8.69 16.27 4.75
C ALA A 132 -8.48 14.79 4.43
N PHE A 133 -9.37 13.91 4.92
CA PHE A 133 -9.34 12.48 4.63
C PHE A 133 -9.54 12.19 3.14
N PHE A 134 -10.52 12.85 2.50
CA PHE A 134 -10.79 12.70 1.07
C PHE A 134 -9.58 13.11 0.22
N VAL A 135 -8.96 14.25 0.54
CA VAL A 135 -7.80 14.76 -0.18
C VAL A 135 -6.59 13.84 0.00
N ALA A 136 -6.35 13.33 1.21
CA ALA A 136 -5.30 12.35 1.45
C ALA A 136 -5.54 11.05 0.65
N GLY A 137 -6.77 10.53 0.65
CA GLY A 137 -7.16 9.36 -0.14
C GLY A 137 -7.02 9.56 -1.65
N PHE A 138 -7.34 10.76 -2.15
CA PHE A 138 -7.19 11.10 -3.57
C PHE A 138 -5.72 11.04 -4.02
N PHE A 139 -4.80 11.68 -3.28
CA PHE A 139 -3.37 11.61 -3.60
C PHE A 139 -2.78 10.21 -3.38
N GLY A 140 -3.20 9.51 -2.33
CA GLY A 140 -2.80 8.12 -2.09
C GLY A 140 -3.27 7.17 -3.18
N GLY A 141 -4.48 7.38 -3.70
CA GLY A 141 -5.05 6.62 -4.82
C GLY A 141 -4.29 6.85 -6.12
N ILE A 142 -3.93 8.10 -6.43
CA ILE A 142 -3.11 8.42 -7.60
C ILE A 142 -1.74 7.74 -7.52
N ALA A 143 -1.07 7.83 -6.36
CA ALA A 143 0.22 7.20 -6.14
C ALA A 143 0.15 5.66 -6.24
N GLY A 144 -0.88 5.05 -5.65
CA GLY A 144 -1.08 3.60 -5.71
C GLY A 144 -1.44 3.10 -7.12
N ALA A 145 -2.30 3.82 -7.84
CA ALA A 145 -2.65 3.48 -9.22
C ALA A 145 -1.41 3.53 -10.14
N PHE A 146 -0.57 4.55 -9.99
CA PHE A 146 0.69 4.66 -10.72
C PHE A 146 1.65 3.51 -10.37
N TRP A 147 1.80 3.21 -9.07
CA TRP A 147 2.65 2.11 -8.59
C TRP A 147 2.24 0.78 -9.21
N VAL A 148 0.98 0.39 -9.07
CA VAL A 148 0.46 -0.88 -9.61
C VAL A 148 0.57 -0.94 -11.13
N SER A 149 0.40 0.19 -11.85
CA SER A 149 0.59 0.21 -13.30
C SER A 149 2.03 -0.08 -13.74
N SER A 150 3.00 0.13 -12.85
CA SER A 150 4.42 -0.17 -13.11
C SER A 150 4.80 -1.61 -12.74
N LEU A 151 3.93 -2.33 -12.02
CA LEU A 151 4.16 -3.72 -11.63
C LEU A 151 3.52 -4.67 -12.66
N ALA A 152 4.26 -5.70 -13.09
CA ALA A 152 3.70 -6.76 -13.93
C ALA A 152 2.72 -7.67 -13.19
N ALA A 153 2.97 -7.90 -11.91
CA ALA A 153 2.12 -8.71 -11.04
C ALA A 153 2.13 -8.14 -9.62
N VAL A 154 0.98 -8.16 -8.98
CA VAL A 154 0.83 -7.73 -7.59
C VAL A 154 0.76 -8.96 -6.70
N SER A 155 1.83 -9.21 -5.94
CA SER A 155 1.83 -10.19 -4.85
C SER A 155 1.61 -9.52 -3.47
N PRO A 156 1.06 -10.24 -2.48
CA PRO A 156 0.95 -9.75 -1.10
C PRO A 156 2.29 -9.43 -0.43
N GLU A 157 3.38 -10.01 -0.95
CA GLU A 157 4.74 -9.86 -0.41
C GLU A 157 5.28 -8.44 -0.60
N HIS A 158 4.75 -7.69 -1.58
CA HIS A 158 5.11 -6.29 -1.78
C HIS A 158 4.61 -5.37 -0.67
N PHE A 159 3.59 -5.75 0.10
CA PHE A 159 2.98 -4.92 1.14
C PHE A 159 3.43 -5.31 2.55
N HIS A 160 4.75 -5.33 2.76
CA HIS A 160 5.33 -5.60 4.07
C HIS A 160 5.25 -4.40 5.01
N PHE A 161 5.26 -4.65 6.33
CA PHE A 161 5.25 -3.61 7.37
C PHE A 161 6.39 -2.58 7.23
N GLY A 162 7.53 -2.97 6.66
CA GLY A 162 8.63 -2.04 6.39
C GLY A 162 8.24 -0.85 5.50
N TRP A 163 7.28 -1.00 4.57
CA TRP A 163 6.80 0.12 3.75
C TRP A 163 6.05 1.17 4.56
N SER A 164 5.24 0.78 5.54
CA SER A 164 4.53 1.76 6.38
C SER A 164 5.52 2.53 7.25
N LEU A 165 6.53 1.84 7.81
CA LEU A 165 7.62 2.50 8.53
C LEU A 165 8.45 3.41 7.62
N TRP A 166 8.65 3.02 6.36
CA TRP A 166 9.30 3.85 5.33
C TRP A 166 8.54 5.15 5.09
N LEU A 167 7.24 5.07 4.85
CA LEU A 167 6.39 6.26 4.63
C LEU A 167 6.34 7.17 5.87
N VAL A 168 6.23 6.60 7.07
CA VAL A 168 6.27 7.37 8.33
C VAL A 168 7.65 8.02 8.51
N GLY A 169 8.72 7.29 8.22
CA GLY A 169 10.09 7.78 8.29
C GLY A 169 10.33 8.98 7.37
N VAL A 170 9.81 8.96 6.14
CA VAL A 170 9.86 10.10 5.21
C VAL A 170 9.21 11.35 5.81
N ILE A 171 8.05 11.19 6.46
CA ILE A 171 7.32 12.31 7.08
C ILE A 171 8.07 12.84 8.31
N LEU A 172 8.60 11.95 9.15
CA LEU A 172 9.40 12.32 10.33
C LEU A 172 10.68 13.05 9.92
N ILE A 173 11.39 12.56 8.91
CA ILE A 173 12.62 13.20 8.42
C ILE A 173 12.32 14.53 7.72
N GLY A 174 11.29 14.57 6.89
CA GLY A 174 10.91 15.79 6.18
C GLY A 174 10.41 16.91 7.11
N GLY A 175 9.76 16.54 8.21
CA GLY A 175 9.07 17.46 9.12
C GLY A 175 7.58 17.57 8.78
N ALA A 176 6.74 17.48 9.81
CA ALA A 176 5.29 17.48 9.65
C ALA A 176 4.76 18.86 9.21
N GLY A 177 3.92 18.88 8.18
CA GLY A 177 3.22 20.10 7.73
C GLY A 177 3.98 20.99 6.74
N SER A 178 5.12 20.54 6.20
CA SER A 178 5.85 21.27 5.15
C SER A 178 5.99 20.45 3.86
N ILE A 179 5.53 21.00 2.73
CA ILE A 179 5.62 20.37 1.41
C ILE A 179 7.10 20.15 1.01
N HIS A 180 7.93 21.17 1.20
CA HIS A 180 9.36 21.10 0.87
C HIS A 180 10.08 20.09 1.77
N GLY A 181 9.67 20.00 3.04
CA GLY A 181 10.16 19.02 3.98
C GLY A 181 10.00 17.60 3.47
N ILE A 182 8.78 17.24 3.05
CA ILE A 182 8.46 15.90 2.53
C ILE A 182 9.32 15.56 1.30
N ILE A 183 9.53 16.51 0.39
CA ILE A 183 10.36 16.31 -0.81
C ILE A 183 11.82 16.00 -0.42
N PHE A 184 12.40 16.76 0.51
CA PHE A 184 13.75 16.49 1.00
C PHE A 184 13.84 15.20 1.82
N GLY A 185 12.82 14.90 2.63
CA GLY A 185 12.73 13.67 3.41
C GLY A 185 12.70 12.42 2.51
N ALA A 186 11.92 12.47 1.42
CA ALA A 186 11.88 11.41 0.43
C ALA A 186 13.23 11.25 -0.29
N MET A 187 13.84 12.36 -0.73
CA MET A 187 15.18 12.32 -1.34
C MET A 187 16.22 11.71 -0.39
N PHE A 188 16.26 12.15 0.87
CA PHE A 188 17.21 11.65 1.85
C PHE A 188 17.01 10.16 2.14
N MET A 189 15.76 9.73 2.37
CA MET A 189 15.43 8.33 2.63
C MET A 189 15.72 7.40 1.45
N THR A 190 15.66 7.89 0.22
CA THR A 190 16.04 7.12 -0.97
C THR A 190 17.55 7.14 -1.21
N LEU A 191 18.21 8.28 -0.99
CA LEU A 191 19.64 8.45 -1.26
C LEU A 191 20.52 7.65 -0.29
N ILE A 192 20.12 7.45 0.96
CA ILE A 192 20.90 6.65 1.92
C ILE A 192 21.09 5.20 1.45
N PRO A 193 20.02 4.41 1.20
CA PRO A 193 20.18 3.03 0.79
C PRO A 193 20.80 2.92 -0.62
N GLU A 194 20.50 3.85 -1.54
CA GLU A 194 21.13 3.86 -2.86
C GLU A 194 22.61 4.26 -2.81
N GLY A 195 22.99 5.19 -1.94
CA GLY A 195 24.38 5.56 -1.69
C GLY A 195 25.17 4.40 -1.09
N LEU A 196 24.56 3.65 -0.16
CA LEU A 196 25.16 2.43 0.38
C LEU A 196 25.38 1.37 -0.70
N LYS A 197 24.39 1.14 -1.57
CA LYS A 197 24.53 0.23 -2.72
C LYS A 197 25.65 0.67 -3.65
N ALA A 198 25.68 1.94 -4.02
CA ALA A 198 26.69 2.49 -4.93
C ALA A 198 28.10 2.38 -4.34
N LEU A 199 28.25 2.62 -3.03
CA LEU A 199 29.52 2.44 -2.32
C LEU A 199 29.96 0.98 -2.34
N ILE A 200 29.06 0.05 -2.01
CA ILE A 200 29.36 -1.39 -2.03
C ILE A 200 29.75 -1.82 -3.44
N PHE A 201 29.01 -1.39 -4.47
CA PHE A 201 29.32 -1.67 -5.87
C PHE A 201 30.72 -1.20 -6.25
N LEU A 202 31.09 0.03 -5.87
CA LEU A 202 32.43 0.58 -6.14
C LEU A 202 33.53 -0.21 -5.42
N LEU A 203 33.27 -0.65 -4.18
CA LEU A 203 34.22 -1.46 -3.41
C LEU A 203 34.39 -2.86 -4.02
N THR A 204 33.31 -3.48 -4.50
CA THR A 204 33.35 -4.80 -5.15
C THR A 204 34.05 -4.78 -6.52
N GLN A 205 33.99 -3.65 -7.24
CA GLN A 205 34.70 -3.52 -8.53
C GLN A 205 36.22 -3.58 -8.42
N ASN A 206 36.81 -3.35 -7.23
CA ASN A 206 38.26 -3.31 -7.02
C ASN A 206 38.77 -4.63 -6.42
N PRO A 207 39.41 -5.52 -7.19
CA PRO A 207 39.82 -6.85 -6.73
C PRO A 207 40.75 -6.83 -5.51
N PHE A 208 41.64 -5.83 -5.46
CA PHE A 208 42.58 -5.61 -4.35
C PHE A 208 41.88 -5.29 -3.02
N LEU A 209 40.77 -4.53 -3.05
CA LEU A 209 40.05 -4.20 -1.82
C LEU A 209 39.30 -5.41 -1.28
N VAL A 210 38.75 -6.27 -2.14
CA VAL A 210 38.05 -7.49 -1.74
C VAL A 210 39.00 -8.43 -0.96
N GLU A 211 40.26 -8.54 -1.38
CA GLU A 211 41.28 -9.32 -0.67
C GLU A 211 41.69 -8.70 0.68
N LEU A 212 41.73 -7.37 0.78
CA LEU A 212 42.06 -6.67 2.03
C LEU A 212 40.94 -6.67 3.07
N MET A 213 39.67 -6.75 2.66
CA MET A 213 38.51 -6.78 3.57
C MET A 213 37.71 -8.10 3.46
N PRO A 214 38.09 -9.14 4.24
CA PRO A 214 37.37 -10.43 4.23
C PRO A 214 35.92 -10.35 4.76
N PHE A 215 35.52 -9.24 5.37
CA PHE A 215 34.14 -9.00 5.82
C PHE A 215 33.19 -8.51 4.71
N LEU A 216 33.70 -8.12 3.54
CA LEU A 216 32.90 -7.62 2.43
C LEU A 216 31.89 -8.63 1.86
N PRO A 217 32.22 -9.91 1.62
CA PRO A 217 31.22 -10.91 1.19
C PRO A 217 30.12 -11.14 2.24
N LEU A 218 30.45 -11.04 3.54
CA LEU A 218 29.48 -11.14 4.63
C LEU A 218 28.45 -9.98 4.59
N LEU A 219 28.88 -8.77 4.22
CA LEU A 219 28.00 -7.61 4.07
C LEU A 219 27.06 -7.74 2.86
N LEU A 220 27.48 -8.43 1.80
CA LEU A 220 26.65 -8.70 0.62
C LEU A 220 25.55 -9.73 0.93
N GLU A 221 25.89 -10.80 1.63
CA GLU A 221 24.89 -11.80 2.07
C GLU A 221 23.86 -11.21 3.04
N LYS A 222 24.29 -10.26 3.88
CA LYS A 222 23.44 -9.54 4.84
C LYS A 222 23.13 -8.12 4.37
N PHE A 223 22.96 -7.92 3.06
CA PHE A 223 22.69 -6.59 2.51
C PHE A 223 21.26 -6.10 2.81
N LEU A 224 20.25 -6.96 2.60
CA LEU A 224 18.99 -6.89 3.35
C LEU A 224 19.35 -7.04 4.84
N PHE A 225 18.59 -6.73 5.87
CA PHE A 225 19.13 -6.52 7.24
C PHE A 225 20.02 -5.29 7.38
N VAL A 226 21.15 -5.16 6.69
CA VAL A 226 21.99 -3.94 6.80
C VAL A 226 21.24 -2.72 6.26
N LYS A 227 20.56 -2.85 5.12
CA LYS A 227 19.75 -1.76 4.54
C LYS A 227 18.63 -1.33 5.50
N GLU A 228 17.91 -2.26 6.11
CA GLU A 228 16.83 -1.92 7.04
C GLU A 228 17.33 -1.48 8.42
N ALA A 229 18.51 -1.93 8.86
CA ALA A 229 19.20 -1.40 10.04
C ALA A 229 19.65 0.05 9.83
N VAL A 230 20.27 0.35 8.67
CA VAL A 230 20.64 1.71 8.28
C VAL A 230 19.39 2.59 8.17
N PHE A 231 18.29 2.08 7.64
CA PHE A 231 17.02 2.79 7.58
C PHE A 231 16.49 3.16 8.98
N GLY A 232 16.43 2.18 9.90
CA GLY A 232 16.00 2.43 11.28
C GLY A 232 16.93 3.38 12.04
N LEU A 233 18.24 3.20 11.88
CA LEU A 233 19.27 4.09 12.44
C LEU A 233 19.11 5.50 11.88
N SER A 234 18.79 5.66 10.60
CA SER A 234 18.57 6.97 9.97
C SER A 234 17.39 7.69 10.60
N ILE A 235 16.27 6.99 10.85
CA ILE A 235 15.13 7.57 11.58
C ILE A 235 15.54 7.99 12.99
N ALA A 236 16.22 7.10 13.74
CA ALA A 236 16.62 7.37 15.11
C ALA A 236 17.61 8.54 15.21
N LEU A 237 18.63 8.55 14.35
CA LEU A 237 19.62 9.62 14.24
C LEU A 237 18.95 10.96 13.92
N PHE A 238 17.94 10.94 13.06
CA PHE A 238 17.26 12.16 12.66
C PHE A 238 16.34 12.71 13.77
N LEU A 239 15.64 11.82 14.47
CA LEU A 239 14.86 12.16 15.66
C LEU A 239 15.71 12.79 16.77
N ILE A 240 16.95 12.32 16.96
CA ILE A 240 17.86 12.88 17.97
C ILE A 240 18.49 14.20 17.51
N PHE A 241 18.86 14.33 16.23
CA PHE A 241 19.55 15.53 15.77
C PHE A 241 18.61 16.73 15.73
N GLU A 242 17.39 16.59 15.17
CA GLU A 242 16.48 17.71 14.99
C GLU A 242 15.00 17.29 14.98
N PRO A 243 14.26 17.47 16.09
CA PRO A 243 12.86 17.06 16.18
C PRO A 243 11.91 17.85 15.26
N ASN A 244 12.32 19.03 14.79
CA ASN A 244 11.52 19.88 13.90
C ASN A 244 11.67 19.52 12.40
N GLY A 245 12.61 18.62 12.08
CA GLY A 245 12.85 18.08 10.75
C GLY A 245 13.53 19.01 9.74
N LEU A 246 13.85 18.45 8.55
CA LEU A 246 14.77 19.07 7.59
C LEU A 246 14.24 20.39 7.03
N SER A 247 12.92 20.55 7.01
CA SER A 247 12.25 21.77 6.58
C SER A 247 12.64 23.00 7.40
N TYR A 248 12.91 22.83 8.70
CA TYR A 248 13.32 23.92 9.59
C TYR A 248 14.71 24.46 9.22
N ARG A 249 15.68 23.56 8.95
CA ARG A 249 17.02 23.97 8.49
C ARG A 249 16.98 24.71 7.17
N TRP A 250 16.20 24.21 6.21
CA TRP A 250 16.11 24.83 4.90
C TRP A 250 15.56 26.26 4.99
N TRP A 251 14.59 26.50 5.89
CA TRP A 251 14.10 27.84 6.17
C TRP A 251 15.16 28.72 6.82
N GLN A 252 15.91 28.21 7.81
CA GLN A 252 16.99 28.95 8.47
C GLN A 252 18.12 29.32 7.51
N ILE A 253 18.50 28.40 6.61
CA ILE A 253 19.51 28.64 5.57
C ILE A 253 19.04 29.76 4.63
N LYS A 254 17.80 29.68 4.12
CA LYS A 254 17.26 30.73 3.24
C LYS A 254 17.15 32.08 3.94
N ASN A 255 16.75 32.10 5.20
CA ASN A 255 16.69 33.34 5.97
C ASN A 255 18.07 33.92 6.22
N TYR A 256 19.06 33.08 6.54
CA TYR A 256 20.45 33.51 6.68
C TYR A 256 20.97 34.19 5.40
N PHE A 257 20.69 33.61 4.23
CA PHE A 257 21.07 34.21 2.95
C PHE A 257 20.25 35.46 2.58
N ASN A 258 18.97 35.54 2.95
CA ASN A 258 18.14 36.72 2.69
C ASN A 258 18.43 37.89 3.63
N LEU A 259 18.90 37.63 4.86
CA LEU A 259 19.26 38.64 5.86
C LEU A 259 20.71 39.12 5.70
N TRP A 260 21.50 38.47 4.86
CA TRP A 260 22.82 38.91 4.45
C TRP A 260 22.66 39.98 3.35
N PRO A 261 23.08 41.26 3.49
CA PRO A 261 24.05 41.85 4.44
C PRO A 261 23.48 42.81 5.52
N PHE A 262 22.18 42.80 5.83
CA PHE A 262 21.61 43.66 6.88
C PHE A 262 21.05 42.81 8.02
N SER A 263 21.91 42.44 8.96
CA SER A 263 21.49 41.84 10.23
C SER A 263 21.06 42.94 11.21
N TYR A 264 19.76 43.24 11.25
CA TYR A 264 19.11 43.88 12.39
C TYR A 264 17.78 43.17 12.67
#